data_AF-A0A699TZE9-F1
#
_entry.id   AF-A0A699TZE9-F1
#
_cell.length_a   1.000
_cell.length_b   1.000
_cell.length_c   1.000
_cell.angle_alpha   90.00
_cell.angle_beta   90.00
_cell.angle_gamma   90.00
#
_symmetry.space_group_name_H-M   'P 1'
#
loop_
_entity.id
_entity.type
_entity.pdbx_description
1 polymer ?
#
loop_
_entity_poly.entity_id
_entity_poly.type
_entity_poly.pdbx_seq_one_letter_code
_entity_poly.pdbx_strand_id
1 'polypeptide(L)'
;GDVQSLEDLTYEKRKDFLKKHHLPKELPVVSFHTEANISPAVLATLSRVAHAELPTFSPLSENSTATVLPVVVPLGATLAACAQLLLTRYGEKSDGLVTCRDAEVPGSVVVHPKRKLDHAWMVYSSTNDDPLEPDASQV
;
A
#
# COMPACT_ATOMS: atom_id res chain seq x y z
N GLY A 1 -9.98 0.00 -10.07
CA GLY A 1 -9.38 1.17 -10.74
C GLY A 1 -9.02 0.77 -12.15
N ASP A 2 -8.99 1.73 -13.07
CA ASP A 2 -8.51 1.51 -14.44
C ASP A 2 -6.98 1.54 -14.44
N VAL A 3 -6.32 0.67 -15.21
CA VAL A 3 -4.85 0.70 -15.37
C VAL A 3 -4.41 2.05 -15.96
N GLN A 4 -5.25 2.68 -16.76
CA GLN A 4 -4.97 4.00 -17.33
C GLN A 4 -4.75 5.08 -16.25
N SER A 5 -5.35 4.96 -15.06
CA SER A 5 -5.12 5.93 -13.98
C SER A 5 -3.69 5.90 -13.43
N LEU A 6 -2.95 4.81 -13.64
CA LEU A 6 -1.54 4.73 -13.22
C LEU A 6 -0.64 5.65 -14.06
N GLU A 7 -1.05 6.00 -15.28
CA GLU A 7 -0.28 6.90 -16.14
C GLU A 7 -0.13 8.28 -15.48
N ASP A 8 -1.22 8.79 -14.90
CA ASP A 8 -1.24 10.08 -14.20
C ASP A 8 -0.34 10.11 -12.96
N LEU A 9 -0.07 8.94 -12.36
CA LEU A 9 0.79 8.81 -11.19
C LEU A 9 2.29 8.76 -11.53
N THR A 10 2.64 8.66 -12.82
CA THR A 10 4.04 8.71 -13.23
C THR A 10 4.66 10.07 -12.91
N TYR A 11 5.97 10.08 -12.66
CA TYR A 11 6.68 11.33 -12.37
C TYR A 11 6.58 12.35 -13.50
N GLU A 12 6.50 11.91 -14.76
CA GLU A 12 6.37 12.80 -15.91
C GLU A 12 5.02 13.53 -15.89
N LYS A 13 3.92 12.77 -15.78
CA LYS A 13 2.56 13.35 -15.71
C LYS A 13 2.39 14.23 -14.47
N ARG A 14 2.89 13.81 -13.31
CA ARG A 14 2.89 14.62 -12.09
C ARG A 14 3.60 15.96 -12.28
N LYS A 15 4.79 15.97 -12.89
CA LYS A 15 5.54 17.22 -13.15
C LYS A 15 4.75 18.16 -14.08
N ASP A 16 4.13 17.62 -15.12
CA ASP A 16 3.35 18.43 -16.06
C ASP A 16 2.06 18.97 -15.43
N PHE A 17 1.45 18.23 -14.51
CA PHE A 17 0.33 18.71 -13.71
C PHE A 17 0.75 19.88 -12.81
N LEU A 18 1.84 19.73 -12.05
CA LEU A 18 2.31 20.75 -11.10
C LEU A 18 2.77 22.05 -11.77
N LYS A 19 3.25 22.01 -13.02
CA LYS A 19 3.58 23.21 -13.80
C LYS A 19 2.35 24.05 -14.17
N LYS A 20 1.18 23.42 -14.31
CA LYS A 20 -0.07 24.06 -14.75
C LYS A 20 -0.94 24.45 -13.55
N HIS A 21 -0.97 23.61 -12.53
CA HIS A 21 -1.84 23.74 -11.37
C HIS A 21 -1.02 23.98 -10.11
N HIS A 22 -0.74 25.26 -9.85
CA HIS A 22 -0.02 25.68 -8.65
C HIS A 22 -0.94 25.68 -7.43
N LEU A 23 -0.38 25.31 -6.29
CA LEU A 23 -1.09 25.37 -5.02
C LEU A 23 -1.34 26.84 -4.62
N PRO A 24 -2.57 27.21 -4.21
CA PRO A 24 -2.87 28.56 -3.71
C PRO A 24 -2.02 28.89 -2.48
N LYS A 25 -1.50 30.12 -2.39
CA LYS A 25 -0.59 30.53 -1.30
C LYS A 25 -1.34 30.97 -0.05
N GLU A 26 -2.61 31.29 -0.20
CA GLU A 26 -3.45 31.88 0.84
C GLU A 26 -4.07 30.80 1.76
N LEU A 27 -4.00 29.53 1.36
CA LEU A 27 -4.60 28.43 2.08
C LEU A 27 -3.55 27.72 2.96
N PRO A 28 -3.87 27.41 4.23
CA PRO A 28 -3.01 26.58 5.04
C PRO A 28 -2.94 25.17 4.44
N VAL A 29 -1.73 24.63 4.35
CA VAL A 29 -1.48 23.32 3.75
C VAL A 29 -0.93 22.41 4.83
N VAL A 30 -1.54 21.24 4.96
CA VAL A 30 -1.04 20.14 5.79
C VAL A 30 -0.74 18.98 4.86
N SER A 31 0.45 18.39 4.99
CA SER A 31 0.84 17.17 4.30
C SER A 31 1.01 16.05 5.29
N PHE A 32 0.69 14.84 4.86
CA PHE A 32 0.79 13.65 5.66
C PHE A 32 1.55 12.60 4.87
N HIS A 33 2.54 11.98 5.50
CA HIS A 33 3.24 10.85 4.91
C HIS A 33 3.28 9.69 5.89
N THR A 34 3.29 8.47 5.35
CA THR A 34 3.37 7.24 6.13
C THR A 34 4.50 6.35 5.61
N GLU A 35 4.86 5.34 6.39
CA GLU A 35 5.95 4.42 6.08
C GLU A 35 5.49 2.99 6.36
N ALA A 36 5.52 2.14 5.34
CA ALA A 36 5.13 0.74 5.47
C ALA A 36 6.14 -0.03 6.33
N ASN A 37 5.66 -1.07 7.02
CA ASN A 37 6.52 -1.94 7.81
C ASN A 37 7.23 -2.98 6.93
N ILE A 38 8.48 -2.71 6.55
CA ILE A 38 9.31 -3.61 5.72
C ILE A 38 10.05 -4.69 6.52
N SER A 39 9.61 -5.03 7.74
CA SER A 39 10.28 -6.05 8.53
C SER A 39 10.33 -7.41 7.81
N PRO A 40 11.40 -8.21 8.00
CA PRO A 40 11.52 -9.52 7.36
C PRO A 40 10.33 -10.45 7.65
N ALA A 41 9.71 -10.33 8.83
CA ALA A 41 8.53 -11.10 9.20
C ALA A 41 7.32 -10.78 8.31
N VAL A 42 7.07 -9.50 8.02
CA VAL A 42 5.98 -9.05 7.14
C VAL A 42 6.26 -9.46 5.69
N LEU A 43 7.49 -9.31 5.23
CA LEU A 43 7.88 -9.74 3.88
C LEU A 43 7.79 -11.27 3.69
N ALA A 44 8.10 -12.05 4.73
CA ALA A 44 7.98 -13.51 4.68
C ALA A 44 6.53 -13.98 4.47
N THR A 45 5.53 -13.18 4.85
CA THR A 45 4.11 -13.48 4.59
C THR A 45 3.81 -13.56 3.10
N LEU A 46 4.46 -12.76 2.25
CA LEU A 46 4.32 -12.89 0.79
C LEU A 46 4.73 -14.26 0.27
N SER A 47 5.83 -14.81 0.80
CA SER A 47 6.27 -16.15 0.41
C SER A 47 5.28 -17.22 0.85
N ARG A 48 4.69 -17.11 2.06
CA ARG A 48 3.68 -18.06 2.52
C ARG A 48 2.42 -18.03 1.67
N VAL A 49 1.95 -16.85 1.26
CA VAL A 49 0.73 -16.74 0.44
C VAL A 49 0.99 -17.10 -1.02
N ALA A 50 2.20 -16.88 -1.55
CA ALA A 50 2.61 -17.46 -2.82
C ALA A 50 2.62 -19.01 -2.79
N HIS A 51 2.74 -19.61 -1.61
CA HIS A 51 2.58 -21.04 -1.34
C HIS A 51 1.19 -21.39 -0.78
N ALA A 52 0.11 -20.80 -1.30
CA ALA A 52 -1.25 -21.19 -0.92
C ALA A 52 -1.48 -22.70 -1.19
N GLU A 53 -1.64 -23.46 -0.11
CA GLU A 53 -1.88 -24.91 -0.09
C GLU A 53 -3.27 -25.25 -0.67
N LEU A 54 -3.32 -26.31 -1.48
CA LEU A 54 -4.53 -26.85 -2.09
C LEU A 54 -5.30 -27.68 -1.04
N PRO A 55 -6.60 -27.44 -0.75
CA PRO A 55 -7.39 -28.42 -0.03
C PRO A 55 -7.48 -29.67 -0.90
N THR A 56 -7.00 -30.81 -0.41
CA THR A 56 -7.14 -32.10 -1.10
C THR A 56 -8.61 -32.52 -1.00
N PHE A 57 -9.44 -32.13 -1.97
CA PHE A 57 -10.82 -32.60 -2.07
C PHE A 57 -10.80 -34.06 -2.55
N SER A 58 -11.21 -34.99 -1.68
CA SER A 58 -11.50 -36.37 -2.08
C SER A 58 -12.66 -36.38 -3.09
N PRO A 59 -12.67 -37.26 -4.12
CA PRO A 59 -13.52 -37.08 -5.30
C PRO A 59 -14.92 -37.58 -5.02
N LEU A 60 -15.92 -36.69 -4.98
CA LEU A 60 -17.32 -37.12 -5.06
C LEU A 60 -18.13 -36.17 -5.93
N SER A 61 -18.70 -36.75 -6.99
CA SER A 61 -19.84 -36.29 -7.79
C SER A 61 -19.55 -35.53 -9.09
N GLU A 62 -19.89 -36.18 -10.20
CA GLU A 62 -20.08 -35.63 -11.55
C GLU A 62 -21.20 -34.58 -11.56
N ASN A 63 -20.87 -33.33 -11.18
CA ASN A 63 -21.65 -32.14 -11.56
C ASN A 63 -20.83 -30.88 -11.26
N SER A 64 -19.82 -30.64 -12.10
CA SER A 64 -18.84 -29.57 -11.94
C SER A 64 -19.44 -28.18 -12.20
N THR A 65 -20.05 -27.57 -11.18
CA THR A 65 -20.20 -26.11 -11.13
C THR A 65 -18.83 -25.50 -10.83
N ALA A 66 -18.33 -24.65 -11.74
CA ALA A 66 -17.00 -24.03 -11.67
C ALA A 66 -16.69 -23.46 -10.27
N THR A 67 -15.77 -24.10 -9.55
CA THR A 67 -15.26 -23.66 -8.26
C THR A 67 -14.33 -22.46 -8.46
N VAL A 68 -14.83 -21.24 -8.22
CA VAL A 68 -13.99 -20.03 -8.16
C VAL A 68 -13.14 -20.11 -6.89
N LEU A 69 -11.83 -20.33 -7.05
CA LEU A 69 -10.89 -20.37 -5.93
C LEU A 69 -10.47 -18.93 -5.57
N PRO A 70 -10.65 -18.48 -4.31
CA PRO A 70 -10.24 -17.14 -3.91
C PRO A 70 -8.71 -17.08 -3.79
N VAL A 71 -8.08 -16.25 -4.64
CA VAL A 71 -6.68 -15.85 -4.47
C VAL A 71 -6.64 -14.76 -3.41
N VAL A 72 -6.10 -15.07 -2.23
CA VAL A 72 -5.84 -14.07 -1.20
C VAL A 72 -4.52 -13.39 -1.55
N VAL A 73 -4.54 -12.06 -1.73
CA VAL A 73 -3.31 -11.27 -1.84
C VAL A 73 -3.13 -10.57 -0.49
N PRO A 74 -2.05 -10.84 0.26
CA PRO A 74 -1.84 -10.24 1.56
C PRO A 74 -1.41 -8.79 1.37
N LEU A 75 -2.40 -7.88 1.34
CA LEU A 75 -2.24 -6.51 0.88
C LEU A 75 -1.11 -5.77 1.61
N GLY A 76 -1.06 -5.85 2.95
CA GLY A 76 0.01 -5.24 3.74
C GLY A 76 1.40 -5.79 3.38
N ALA A 77 1.51 -7.09 3.13
CA ALA A 77 2.79 -7.70 2.73
C ALA A 77 3.19 -7.30 1.30
N THR A 78 2.22 -7.17 0.38
CA THR A 78 2.45 -6.62 -0.96
C THR A 78 2.97 -5.19 -0.91
N LEU A 79 2.33 -4.32 -0.11
CA LEU A 79 2.76 -2.94 0.07
C LEU A 79 4.14 -2.85 0.75
N ALA A 80 4.45 -3.74 1.70
CA ALA A 80 5.79 -3.82 2.29
C ALA A 80 6.85 -4.20 1.24
N ALA A 81 6.58 -5.13 0.33
CA ALA A 81 7.51 -5.45 -0.75
C ALA A 81 7.65 -4.32 -1.77
N CYS A 82 6.56 -3.65 -2.13
CA CYS A 82 6.62 -2.46 -2.97
C CYS A 82 7.44 -1.34 -2.28
N ALA A 83 7.28 -1.17 -0.97
CA ALA A 83 8.06 -0.20 -0.21
C ALA A 83 9.55 -0.56 -0.21
N GLN A 84 9.88 -1.84 -0.05
CA GLN A 84 11.25 -2.33 -0.16
C GLN A 84 11.83 -2.09 -1.57
N LEU A 85 11.04 -2.28 -2.62
CA LEU A 85 11.45 -1.99 -4.00
C LEU A 85 11.74 -0.50 -4.20
N LEU A 86 10.86 0.38 -3.72
CA LEU A 86 11.05 1.83 -3.79
C LEU A 86 12.28 2.28 -3.00
N LEU A 87 12.51 1.70 -1.82
CA LEU A 87 13.69 1.96 -1.02
C LEU A 87 14.97 1.55 -1.77
N THR A 88 15.00 0.37 -2.39
CA THR A 88 16.16 -0.08 -3.17
C THR A 88 16.39 0.78 -4.42
N ARG A 89 15.31 1.20 -5.08
CA ARG A 89 15.38 1.96 -6.34
C ARG A 89 15.76 3.44 -6.13
N TYR A 90 15.23 4.06 -5.08
CA TYR A 90 15.29 5.50 -4.87
C TYR A 90 16.01 5.91 -3.58
N GLY A 91 16.30 4.99 -2.68
CA GLY A 91 16.89 5.28 -1.37
C GLY A 91 15.93 5.96 -0.39
N GLU A 92 14.65 6.02 -0.72
CA GLU A 92 13.63 6.76 0.03
C GLU A 92 12.60 5.82 0.66
N LYS A 93 12.19 6.14 1.88
CA LYS A 93 11.11 5.44 2.58
C LYS A 93 9.77 5.71 1.91
N SER A 94 8.84 4.76 2.01
CA SER A 94 7.52 4.86 1.39
C SER A 94 6.48 4.06 2.17
N ASP A 95 5.22 4.34 1.87
CA ASP A 95 4.04 3.62 2.37
C ASP A 95 3.68 2.39 1.51
N GLY A 96 4.53 2.05 0.53
CA GLY A 96 4.29 0.98 -0.43
C GLY A 96 3.86 1.46 -1.81
N LEU A 97 3.44 2.73 -1.96
CA LEU A 97 3.11 3.31 -3.27
C LEU A 97 3.77 4.67 -3.49
N VAL A 98 3.80 5.53 -2.48
CA VAL A 98 4.31 6.90 -2.55
C VAL A 98 5.48 7.06 -1.58
N THR A 99 6.57 7.67 -2.04
CA THR A 99 7.70 7.97 -1.15
C THR A 99 7.31 9.05 -0.15
N CYS A 100 7.86 8.99 1.07
CA CYS A 100 7.59 9.98 2.11
C CYS A 100 7.87 11.40 1.59
N ARG A 101 9.01 11.57 0.91
CA ARG A 101 9.42 12.84 0.32
C ARG A 101 8.45 13.35 -0.75
N ASP A 102 7.83 12.46 -1.51
CA ASP A 102 6.87 12.83 -2.55
C ASP A 102 5.49 13.20 -1.99
N ALA A 103 5.13 12.70 -0.81
CA ALA A 103 3.89 13.04 -0.11
C ALA A 103 3.96 14.39 0.61
N GLU A 104 5.16 14.94 0.82
CA GLU A 104 5.37 16.24 1.44
C GLU A 104 5.25 17.37 0.42
N VAL A 105 4.34 18.31 0.68
CA VAL A 105 4.22 19.53 -0.11
C VAL A 105 5.13 20.60 0.47
N PRO A 106 6.00 21.25 -0.33
CA PRO A 106 6.87 22.31 0.15
C PRO A 106 6.09 23.46 0.80
N GLY A 107 6.51 23.89 2.00
CA GLY A 107 5.86 24.95 2.77
C GLY A 107 4.61 24.54 3.55
N SER A 108 4.22 23.26 3.48
CA SER A 108 3.16 22.71 4.32
C SER A 108 3.63 22.41 5.75
N VAL A 109 2.67 22.26 6.66
CA VAL A 109 2.90 21.59 7.94
C VAL A 109 2.86 20.09 7.69
N VAL A 110 4.00 19.41 7.87
CA VAL A 110 4.10 17.97 7.65
C VAL A 110 3.78 17.22 8.94
N VAL A 111 2.88 16.25 8.84
CA VAL A 111 2.53 15.33 9.91
C VAL A 111 3.06 13.94 9.57
N HIS A 112 3.88 13.40 10.47
CA HIS A 112 4.52 12.10 10.29
C HIS A 112 4.25 11.17 11.49
N PRO A 113 3.34 10.19 11.36
CA PRO A 113 3.12 9.21 12.42
C PRO A 113 4.40 8.42 12.72
N LYS A 114 4.62 8.11 14.01
CA LYS A 114 5.72 7.23 14.41
C LYS A 114 5.41 5.76 14.11
N ARG A 115 4.13 5.39 14.10
CA ARG A 115 3.65 4.05 13.75
C ARG A 115 3.89 3.80 12.26
N LYS A 116 4.33 2.59 11.92
CA LYS A 116 4.48 2.16 10.52
C LYS A 116 3.10 1.80 9.98
N LEU A 117 2.70 2.52 8.94
CA LEU A 117 1.39 2.45 8.33
C LEU A 117 1.63 2.41 6.82
N ASP A 118 1.07 1.40 6.15
CA ASP A 118 1.13 1.30 4.70
C ASP A 118 0.03 2.16 4.04
N HIS A 119 0.07 2.27 2.72
CA HIS A 119 -0.86 3.10 1.95
C HIS A 119 -2.32 2.65 2.09
N ALA A 120 -2.55 1.34 2.31
CA ALA A 120 -3.89 0.79 2.48
C ALA A 120 -4.47 1.11 3.87
N TRP A 121 -3.63 1.45 4.85
CA TRP A 121 -4.09 1.76 6.20
C TRP A 121 -5.17 2.83 6.25
N MET A 122 -5.06 3.91 5.47
CA MET A 122 -6.05 4.98 5.49
C MET A 122 -7.43 4.54 4.96
N VAL A 123 -7.49 3.47 4.17
CA VAL A 123 -8.71 3.03 3.47
C VAL A 123 -9.32 1.79 4.13
N TYR A 124 -8.50 0.88 4.61
CA TYR A 124 -8.94 -0.44 5.09
C TYR A 124 -8.76 -0.63 6.60
N SER A 125 -8.33 0.41 7.33
CA SER A 125 -8.27 0.35 8.79
C SER A 125 -9.65 0.12 9.38
N SER A 126 -9.74 -0.87 10.26
CA SER A 126 -10.85 -0.98 11.17
C SER A 126 -10.72 0.11 12.22
N THR A 127 -11.83 0.72 12.66
CA THR A 127 -11.86 1.78 13.69
C THR A 127 -11.43 1.32 15.09
N ASN A 128 -10.79 0.16 15.22
CA ASN A 128 -10.27 -0.34 16.48
C ASN A 128 -8.91 0.30 16.77
N ASP A 129 -8.93 1.36 17.59
CA ASP A 129 -7.77 2.03 18.18
C ASP A 129 -7.06 1.18 19.25
N ASP A 130 -6.97 -0.14 19.08
CA ASP A 130 -6.19 -0.95 20.01
C ASP A 130 -4.70 -0.78 19.70
N PRO A 131 -3.88 -0.21 20.61
CA PRO A 131 -2.44 -0.03 20.39
C PRO A 131 -1.68 -1.35 20.27
N LEU A 132 -2.31 -2.49 20.59
CA LEU A 132 -1.73 -3.83 20.48
C LEU A 132 -2.16 -4.59 19.21
N GLU A 133 -3.18 -4.12 18.48
CA GLU A 133 -3.71 -4.83 17.31
C GLU A 133 -3.06 -4.35 15.99
N PRO A 134 -2.57 -5.28 15.14
CA PRO A 134 -2.23 -4.96 13.78
C PRO A 134 -3.48 -4.56 12.99
N ASP A 135 -3.44 -3.39 12.35
CA ASP A 135 -4.51 -2.81 11.55
C ASP A 135 -3.81 -2.19 10.32
N ALA A 136 -4.11 -2.54 9.05
CA ALA A 136 -5.41 -2.59 8.36
C ALA A 136 -5.65 -3.79 7.40
N SER A 137 -4.97 -4.91 7.57
CA SER A 137 -5.38 -6.19 6.97
C SER A 137 -4.68 -7.31 7.73
N GLN A 138 -5.30 -7.88 8.77
CA GLN A 138 -4.64 -8.97 9.47
C GLN A 138 -4.59 -10.23 8.57
N VAL A 139 -3.34 -10.52 8.18
CA VAL A 139 -2.74 -11.69 7.50
C VAL A 139 -3.07 -11.90 6.03
#